data_AF-A0A2E9D9V3-F1
#
_entry.id   AF-A0A2E9D9V3-F1
#
_cell.length_a   1.000
_cell.length_b   1.000
_cell.length_c   1.000
_cell.angle_alpha   90.00
_cell.angle_beta   90.00
_cell.angle_gamma   90.00
#
_symmetry.space_group_name_H-M   'P 1'
#
loop_
_entity.id
_entity.type
_entity.pdbx_description
1 polymer ?
#
loop_
_entity_poly.entity_id
_entity_poly.type
_entity_poly.pdbx_seq_one_letter_code
_entity_poly.pdbx_strand_id
1 'polypeptide(L)'
;MWAFIGSDCLFFASLVSTYLLYRGKSVVGPYPYEVFNIPYTSVSAFVLLMSSLTMVLALSAIQRGDHARLRIWLLATSILGCIFLGGQYFEFTVFVEQGVTLQGNLFGSSFFTLTSFHGLHVTFGVVILMSFYIMSLRGRLSQDQSLNIELAGLYWHFVDIVWIVIFTVVYLIEAPNIVH
;
A
#
# COMPACT_ATOMS: atom_id res chain seq x y z
N MET A 1 13.82 9.35 -10.93
CA MET A 1 12.56 8.93 -10.28
C MET A 1 11.70 8.09 -11.21
N TRP A 2 11.26 8.60 -12.36
CA TRP A 2 10.40 7.84 -13.28
C TRP A 2 10.94 6.47 -13.72
N ALA A 3 12.25 6.36 -13.97
CA ALA A 3 12.87 5.06 -14.27
C ALA A 3 12.80 4.06 -13.10
N PHE A 4 12.91 4.55 -11.86
CA PHE A 4 12.76 3.74 -10.64
C PHE A 4 11.31 3.26 -10.49
N ILE A 5 10.33 4.17 -10.63
CA ILE A 5 8.90 3.82 -10.63
C ILE A 5 8.56 2.82 -11.74
N GLY A 6 9.13 2.98 -12.93
CA GLY A 6 8.96 2.05 -14.04
C GLY A 6 9.52 0.65 -13.73
N SER A 7 10.68 0.58 -13.09
CA SER A 7 11.27 -0.69 -12.62
C SER A 7 10.39 -1.38 -11.59
N ASP A 8 9.91 -0.64 -10.58
CA ASP A 8 9.03 -1.20 -9.54
C ASP A 8 7.68 -1.63 -10.12
N CYS A 9 7.16 -0.91 -11.13
CA CYS A 9 5.96 -1.30 -11.85
C CYS A 9 6.12 -2.66 -12.53
N LEU A 10 7.24 -2.88 -13.22
CA LEU A 10 7.55 -4.18 -13.84
C LEU A 10 7.74 -5.28 -12.79
N PHE A 11 8.38 -4.96 -11.66
CA PHE A 11 8.53 -5.88 -10.53
C PHE A 11 7.16 -6.34 -10.00
N PHE A 12 6.25 -5.42 -9.66
CA PHE A 12 4.90 -5.78 -9.21
C PHE A 12 4.07 -6.46 -10.29
N ALA A 13 4.19 -6.04 -11.56
CA ALA A 13 3.50 -6.69 -12.67
C ALA A 13 3.90 -8.16 -12.80
N SER A 14 5.18 -8.49 -12.57
CA SER A 14 5.64 -9.89 -12.56
C SER A 14 4.99 -10.70 -11.43
N LEU A 15 4.93 -10.16 -10.21
CA LEU A 15 4.32 -10.83 -9.06
C LEU A 15 2.81 -11.03 -9.23
N VAL A 16 2.11 -10.01 -9.74
CA VAL A 16 0.67 -10.09 -10.07
C VAL A 16 0.43 -11.12 -11.17
N SER A 17 1.29 -11.16 -12.20
CA SER A 17 1.19 -12.17 -13.27
C SER A 17 1.41 -13.58 -12.73
N THR A 18 2.40 -13.79 -11.86
CA THR A 18 2.64 -15.06 -11.19
C THR A 18 1.42 -15.49 -10.37
N TYR A 19 0.82 -14.56 -9.62
CA TYR A 19 -0.42 -14.81 -8.87
C TYR A 19 -1.57 -15.27 -9.78
N LEU A 20 -1.81 -14.53 -10.87
CA LEU A 20 -2.86 -14.84 -11.84
C LEU A 20 -2.66 -16.20 -12.53
N LEU A 21 -1.41 -16.60 -12.80
CA LEU A 21 -1.09 -17.89 -13.41
C LEU A 21 -1.31 -19.09 -12.48
N TYR A 22 -1.20 -18.86 -11.17
CA TYR A 22 -1.44 -19.86 -10.13
C TYR A 22 -2.87 -19.84 -9.57
N ARG A 23 -3.65 -18.81 -9.89
CA ARG A 23 -5.08 -18.72 -9.60
C ARG A 23 -5.82 -19.95 -10.16
N GLY A 24 -6.59 -20.63 -9.31
CA GLY A 24 -7.37 -21.82 -9.67
C GLY A 24 -6.57 -23.11 -9.88
N LYS A 25 -5.23 -23.08 -9.70
CA LYS A 25 -4.37 -24.29 -9.75
C LYS A 25 -4.00 -24.82 -8.36
N SER A 26 -4.49 -24.18 -7.31
CA SER A 26 -4.35 -24.69 -5.94
C SER A 26 -5.19 -25.96 -5.78
N VAL A 27 -4.51 -27.05 -5.42
CA VAL A 27 -5.07 -28.41 -5.31
C VAL A 27 -5.49 -28.74 -3.87
N VAL A 28 -5.15 -27.90 -2.90
CA VAL A 28 -5.34 -28.12 -1.46
C VAL A 28 -5.94 -26.85 -0.84
N GLY A 29 -7.03 -26.97 -0.08
CA GLY A 29 -7.68 -25.83 0.60
C GLY A 29 -6.83 -25.22 1.73
N PRO A 30 -7.23 -24.07 2.30
CA PRO A 30 -8.53 -23.41 2.17
C PRO A 30 -8.62 -22.45 0.97
N TYR A 31 -9.86 -22.18 0.55
CA TYR A 31 -10.17 -21.33 -0.59
C TYR A 31 -10.30 -19.85 -0.18
N PRO A 32 -10.03 -18.89 -1.08
CA PRO A 32 -9.94 -17.46 -0.74
C PRO A 32 -11.24 -16.86 -0.17
N TYR A 33 -12.41 -17.43 -0.51
CA TYR A 33 -13.72 -16.87 -0.19
C TYR A 33 -14.16 -17.03 1.28
N GLU A 34 -13.58 -17.95 2.05
CA GLU A 34 -13.95 -18.18 3.46
C GLU A 34 -13.21 -17.23 4.42
N VAL A 35 -12.23 -16.51 3.91
CA VAL A 35 -11.15 -15.90 4.69
C VAL A 35 -11.14 -14.38 4.54
N PHE A 36 -11.58 -13.84 3.40
CA PHE A 36 -11.56 -12.40 3.14
C PHE A 36 -12.71 -11.62 3.77
N ASN A 37 -12.38 -10.65 4.63
CA ASN A 37 -13.34 -9.70 5.18
C ASN A 37 -13.44 -8.45 4.28
N ILE A 38 -14.15 -8.58 3.16
CA ILE A 38 -14.26 -7.54 2.11
C ILE A 38 -14.64 -6.13 2.65
N PRO A 39 -15.52 -5.97 3.65
CA PRO A 39 -15.79 -4.66 4.25
C PRO A 39 -14.56 -4.02 4.88
N TYR A 40 -13.74 -4.81 5.60
CA TYR A 40 -12.55 -4.32 6.26
C TYR A 40 -11.49 -3.89 5.25
N THR A 41 -11.19 -4.74 4.27
CA THR A 41 -10.19 -4.45 3.24
C THR A 41 -10.60 -3.27 2.35
N SER A 42 -11.91 -3.10 2.08
CA SER A 42 -12.43 -1.93 1.34
C SER A 42 -12.24 -0.62 2.11
N VAL A 43 -12.45 -0.64 3.43
CA VAL A 43 -12.18 0.52 4.29
C VAL A 43 -10.69 0.83 4.32
N SER A 44 -9.82 -0.17 4.38
CA SER A 44 -8.36 -0.01 4.32
C SER A 44 -7.89 0.60 3.00
N ALA A 45 -8.48 0.17 1.87
CA ALA A 45 -8.22 0.77 0.56
C ALA A 45 -8.71 2.24 0.49
N PHE A 46 -9.87 2.54 1.07
CA PHE A 46 -10.36 3.92 1.18
C PHE A 46 -9.44 4.80 2.04
N VAL A 47 -8.92 4.26 3.14
CA VAL A 47 -7.94 4.95 4.00
C VAL A 47 -6.67 5.32 3.22
N LEU A 48 -6.17 4.43 2.35
CA LEU A 48 -5.03 4.73 1.48
C LEU A 48 -5.37 5.81 0.45
N LEU A 49 -6.54 5.75 -0.19
CA LEU A 49 -6.97 6.80 -1.12
C LEU A 49 -7.04 8.18 -0.44
N MET A 50 -7.54 8.23 0.80
CA MET A 50 -7.55 9.45 1.61
C MET A 50 -6.13 9.90 1.99
N SER A 51 -5.21 8.97 2.23
CA SER A 51 -3.78 9.26 2.47
C SER A 51 -3.11 9.90 1.26
N SER A 52 -3.47 9.45 0.05
CA SER A 52 -3.05 10.06 -1.21
C SER A 52 -3.47 11.52 -1.29
N LEU A 53 -4.74 11.82 -0.96
CA LEU A 53 -5.24 13.18 -0.94
C LEU A 53 -4.49 14.06 0.06
N THR A 54 -4.24 13.57 1.28
CA THR A 54 -3.48 14.33 2.28
C THR A 54 -2.05 14.61 1.82
N MET A 55 -1.44 13.70 1.04
CA MET A 55 -0.11 13.94 0.46
C MET A 55 -0.09 15.08 -0.58
N VAL A 56 -1.12 15.17 -1.43
CA VAL A 56 -1.26 16.30 -2.37
C VAL A 56 -1.44 17.62 -1.63
N LEU A 57 -2.21 17.62 -0.53
CA LEU A 57 -2.39 18.80 0.32
C LEU A 57 -1.09 19.21 1.02
N ALA A 58 -0.25 18.24 1.41
CA ALA A 58 1.09 18.49 1.93
C ALA A 58 1.98 19.19 0.89
N LEU A 59 1.97 18.70 -0.37
CA LEU A 59 2.71 19.31 -1.46
C LEU A 59 2.23 20.75 -1.76
N SER A 60 0.92 20.99 -1.76
CA SER A 60 0.38 22.35 -1.95
C SER A 60 0.78 23.29 -0.81
N ALA A 61 0.88 22.78 0.43
CA ALA A 61 1.30 23.57 1.57
C ALA A 61 2.77 24.02 1.50
N ILE A 62 3.71 23.12 1.13
CA ILE A 62 5.13 23.50 0.93
C ILE A 62 5.27 24.49 -0.23
N GLN A 63 4.53 24.31 -1.33
CA GLN A 63 4.54 25.24 -2.47
C GLN A 63 4.06 26.64 -2.10
N ARG A 64 3.16 26.77 -1.10
CA ARG A 64 2.70 28.06 -0.57
C ARG A 64 3.59 28.61 0.56
N GLY A 65 4.63 27.89 0.96
CA GLY A 65 5.48 28.25 2.11
C GLY A 65 4.81 28.04 3.48
N ASP A 66 3.67 27.34 3.55
CA ASP A 66 2.96 27.07 4.80
C ASP A 66 3.48 25.80 5.47
N HIS A 67 4.55 25.98 6.26
CA HIS A 67 5.17 24.87 6.99
C HIS A 67 4.29 24.25 8.08
N ALA A 68 3.33 25.00 8.62
CA ALA A 68 2.43 24.49 9.65
C ALA A 68 1.46 23.47 9.04
N ARG A 69 0.82 23.83 7.92
CA ARG A 69 -0.07 22.91 7.20
C ARG A 69 0.68 21.73 6.61
N LEU A 70 1.90 21.95 6.09
CA LEU A 70 2.75 20.86 5.60
C LEU A 70 2.94 19.77 6.67
N ARG A 71 3.27 20.17 7.91
CA ARG A 71 3.48 19.23 9.02
C ARG A 71 2.23 18.44 9.36
N ILE A 72 1.08 19.12 9.40
CA ILE A 72 -0.22 18.48 9.68
C ILE A 72 -0.53 17.43 8.61
N TRP A 73 -0.37 17.78 7.33
CA TRP A 73 -0.68 16.86 6.24
C TRP A 73 0.30 15.70 6.12
N LEU A 74 1.61 15.94 6.29
CA LEU A 74 2.61 14.85 6.31
C LEU A 74 2.36 13.87 7.46
N LEU A 75 2.00 14.39 8.65
CA LEU A 75 1.67 13.56 9.79
C LEU A 75 0.38 12.76 9.54
N ALA A 76 -0.64 13.39 8.97
CA ALA A 76 -1.89 12.72 8.61
C ALA A 76 -1.65 11.58 7.62
N THR A 77 -0.90 11.81 6.52
CA THR A 77 -0.53 10.76 5.56
C THR A 77 0.23 9.62 6.22
N SER A 78 1.19 9.94 7.10
CA SER A 78 1.98 8.93 7.82
C SER A 78 1.12 8.08 8.76
N ILE A 79 0.18 8.70 9.49
CA ILE A 79 -0.75 7.99 10.37
C ILE A 79 -1.69 7.07 9.58
N LEU A 80 -2.25 7.55 8.46
CA LEU A 80 -3.12 6.74 7.60
C LEU A 80 -2.35 5.54 7.01
N GLY A 81 -1.09 5.75 6.61
CA GLY A 81 -0.19 4.66 6.20
C GLY A 81 0.07 3.64 7.31
N CYS A 82 0.30 4.09 8.55
CA CYS A 82 0.46 3.21 9.71
C CYS A 82 -0.81 2.41 10.03
N ILE A 83 -2.00 3.03 9.92
CA ILE A 83 -3.28 2.35 10.11
C ILE A 83 -3.44 1.25 9.06
N PHE A 84 -3.12 1.55 7.81
CA PHE A 84 -3.13 0.57 6.73
C PHE A 84 -2.19 -0.62 7.00
N LEU A 85 -0.94 -0.34 7.41
CA LEU A 85 0.04 -1.38 7.76
C LEU A 85 -0.44 -2.24 8.93
N GLY A 86 -1.05 -1.63 9.95
CA GLY A 86 -1.65 -2.35 11.08
C GLY A 86 -2.79 -3.27 10.65
N GLY A 87 -3.64 -2.82 9.73
CA GLY A 87 -4.71 -3.65 9.17
C GLY A 87 -4.19 -4.81 8.34
N GLN A 88 -3.17 -4.58 7.52
CA GLN A 88 -2.48 -5.65 6.78
C GLN A 88 -1.86 -6.69 7.70
N TYR A 89 -1.20 -6.26 8.78
CA TYR A 89 -0.63 -7.17 9.77
C TYR A 89 -1.72 -8.02 10.46
N PHE A 90 -2.85 -7.40 10.81
CA PHE A 90 -3.98 -8.12 11.39
C PHE A 90 -4.54 -9.17 10.42
N GLU A 91 -4.78 -8.82 9.16
CA GLU A 91 -5.22 -9.78 8.13
C GLU A 91 -4.24 -10.95 8.00
N PHE A 92 -2.93 -10.68 8.00
CA PHE A 92 -1.92 -11.73 7.94
C PHE A 92 -1.98 -12.68 9.13
N THR A 93 -2.16 -12.16 10.35
CA THR A 93 -2.27 -13.02 11.55
C THR A 93 -3.49 -13.95 11.47
N VAL A 94 -4.64 -13.42 11.03
CA VAL A 94 -5.86 -14.21 10.84
C VAL A 94 -5.66 -15.29 9.78
N PHE A 95 -4.99 -14.98 8.67
CA PHE A 95 -4.73 -15.95 7.59
C PHE A 95 -3.80 -17.07 8.03
N VAL A 96 -2.77 -16.75 8.80
CA VAL A 96 -1.84 -17.75 9.37
C VAL A 96 -2.57 -18.65 10.36
N GLU A 97 -3.43 -18.10 11.22
CA GLU A 97 -4.25 -18.88 12.16
C GLU A 97 -5.25 -19.80 11.46
N GLN A 98 -5.79 -19.39 10.31
CA GLN A 98 -6.68 -20.20 9.48
C GLN A 98 -5.94 -21.23 8.60
N GLY A 99 -4.62 -21.38 8.76
CA GLY A 99 -3.82 -22.40 8.08
C GLY A 99 -3.32 -22.01 6.68
N VAL A 100 -3.58 -20.78 6.23
CA VAL A 100 -2.94 -20.22 5.03
C VAL A 100 -1.52 -19.82 5.43
N THR A 101 -0.57 -20.72 5.19
CA THR A 101 0.84 -20.46 5.47
C THR A 101 1.63 -20.29 4.17
N LEU A 102 2.76 -19.56 4.27
CA LEU A 102 3.73 -19.36 3.17
C LEU A 102 4.21 -20.69 2.53
N GLN A 103 4.18 -21.78 3.29
CA GLN A 103 4.62 -23.12 2.88
C GLN A 103 3.46 -24.09 2.65
N GLY A 104 2.23 -23.73 3.04
CA GLY A 104 1.09 -24.66 3.01
C GLY A 104 0.41 -24.78 1.65
N ASN A 105 0.37 -23.69 0.87
CA ASN A 105 -0.34 -23.68 -0.41
C ASN A 105 0.27 -22.68 -1.40
N LEU A 106 0.23 -23.02 -2.69
CA LEU A 106 0.71 -22.18 -3.79
C LEU A 106 0.02 -20.80 -3.81
N PHE A 107 -1.27 -20.80 -3.43
CA PHE A 107 -2.07 -19.60 -3.25
C PHE A 107 -1.51 -18.70 -2.14
N GLY A 108 -1.36 -19.25 -0.93
CA GLY A 108 -0.83 -18.53 0.23
C GLY A 108 0.56 -17.97 -0.04
N SER A 109 1.46 -18.76 -0.62
CA SER A 109 2.83 -18.33 -0.94
C SER A 109 2.85 -17.12 -1.90
N SER A 110 2.06 -17.17 -2.98
CA SER A 110 1.99 -16.09 -3.98
C SER A 110 1.30 -14.84 -3.40
N PHE A 111 0.22 -15.03 -2.64
CA PHE A 111 -0.50 -13.96 -1.95
C PHE A 111 0.42 -13.23 -0.97
N PHE A 112 1.01 -13.95 0.00
CA PHE A 112 1.87 -13.37 1.03
C PHE A 112 3.09 -12.70 0.42
N THR A 113 3.68 -13.27 -0.63
CA THR A 113 4.81 -12.62 -1.31
C THR A 113 4.39 -11.28 -1.90
N LEU A 114 3.31 -11.24 -2.69
CA LEU A 114 2.81 -10.02 -3.33
C LEU A 114 2.44 -8.93 -2.30
N THR A 115 1.64 -9.27 -1.30
CA THR A 115 1.18 -8.32 -0.28
C THR A 115 2.29 -7.91 0.69
N SER A 116 3.21 -8.80 1.06
CA SER A 116 4.35 -8.45 1.92
C SER A 116 5.31 -7.49 1.22
N PHE A 117 5.61 -7.72 -0.07
CA PHE A 117 6.44 -6.77 -0.83
C PHE A 117 5.78 -5.41 -0.92
N HIS A 118 4.46 -5.36 -1.12
CA HIS A 118 3.71 -4.11 -1.09
C HIS A 118 3.78 -3.43 0.29
N GLY A 119 3.53 -4.18 1.37
CA GLY A 119 3.64 -3.66 2.75
C GLY A 119 5.03 -3.13 3.10
N LEU A 120 6.09 -3.75 2.58
CA LEU A 120 7.46 -3.22 2.70
C LEU A 120 7.62 -1.88 1.99
N HIS A 121 7.10 -1.71 0.78
CA HIS A 121 7.13 -0.42 0.07
C HIS A 121 6.35 0.67 0.83
N VAL A 122 5.16 0.35 1.35
CA VAL A 122 4.41 1.29 2.20
C VAL A 122 5.23 1.68 3.43
N THR A 123 5.88 0.71 4.09
CA THR A 123 6.74 0.96 5.26
C THR A 123 7.88 1.91 4.92
N PHE A 124 8.57 1.69 3.80
CA PHE A 124 9.61 2.61 3.32
C PHE A 124 9.05 4.00 3.03
N GLY A 125 7.86 4.09 2.43
CA GLY A 125 7.16 5.35 2.22
C GLY A 125 6.90 6.10 3.53
N VAL A 126 6.41 5.40 4.56
CA VAL A 126 6.12 6.01 5.87
C VAL A 126 7.40 6.52 6.51
N VAL A 127 8.50 5.76 6.43
CA VAL A 127 9.81 6.19 6.95
C VAL A 127 10.31 7.45 6.23
N ILE A 128 10.12 7.53 4.91
CA ILE A 128 10.50 8.71 4.12
C ILE A 128 9.64 9.92 4.53
N LEU A 129 8.33 9.77 4.63
CA LEU A 129 7.41 10.84 5.06
C LEU A 129 7.72 11.34 6.48
N MET A 130 7.97 10.42 7.41
CA MET A 130 8.38 10.75 8.77
C MET A 130 9.73 11.46 8.80
N SER A 131 10.66 11.10 7.92
CA SER A 131 11.94 11.80 7.79
C SER A 131 11.75 13.24 7.33
N PHE A 132 10.87 13.49 6.35
CA PHE A 132 10.50 14.85 5.93
C PHE A 132 9.78 15.61 7.06
N TYR A 133 8.88 14.96 7.80
CA TYR A 133 8.23 15.58 8.95
C TYR A 133 9.25 16.04 10.00
N ILE A 134 10.21 15.19 10.39
CA ILE A 134 11.29 15.53 11.34
C ILE A 134 12.17 16.66 10.78
N MET A 135 12.49 16.63 9.49
CA MET A 135 13.28 17.69 8.85
C MET A 135 12.53 19.04 8.84
N SER A 136 11.20 19.00 8.74
CA SER A 136 10.33 20.18 8.84
C SER A 136 10.33 20.76 10.24
N LEU A 137 10.30 19.92 11.28
CA LEU A 137 10.42 20.36 12.66
C LEU A 137 11.77 21.01 12.96
N ARG A 138 12.85 20.54 12.33
CA ARG A 138 14.19 21.12 12.45
C ARG A 138 14.40 22.41 11.64
N GLY A 139 13.37 22.88 10.94
CA GLY A 139 13.43 24.09 10.11
C GLY A 139 14.36 23.97 8.89
N ARG A 140 14.71 22.74 8.49
CA ARG A 140 15.63 22.48 7.36
C ARG A 140 14.93 22.29 6.02
N LEU A 141 13.60 22.29 6.03
CA LEU A 141 12.77 22.19 4.83
C LEU A 141 12.45 23.58 4.31
N SER A 142 13.16 23.99 3.25
CA SER A 142 12.89 25.21 2.49
C SER A 142 11.95 24.93 1.33
N GLN A 143 11.34 25.97 0.75
CA GLN A 143 10.50 25.89 -0.44
C GLN A 143 11.26 25.30 -1.65
N ASP A 144 12.58 25.49 -1.71
CA ASP A 144 13.46 24.89 -2.73
C ASP A 144 13.51 23.35 -2.66
N GLN A 145 13.16 22.76 -1.51
CA GLN A 145 13.05 21.32 -1.33
C GLN A 145 11.64 20.79 -1.63
N SER A 146 10.74 21.62 -2.16
CA SER A 146 9.41 21.19 -2.62
C SER A 146 9.49 20.07 -3.64
N LEU A 147 10.52 20.06 -4.50
CA LEU A 147 10.81 18.97 -5.43
C LEU A 147 10.98 17.64 -4.69
N ASN A 148 11.69 17.61 -3.55
CA ASN A 148 11.91 16.37 -2.80
C ASN A 148 10.60 15.83 -2.19
N ILE A 149 9.71 16.73 -1.77
CA ILE A 149 8.37 16.37 -1.28
C ILE A 149 7.50 15.88 -2.44
N GLU A 150 7.59 16.51 -3.61
CA GLU A 150 6.90 16.05 -4.82
C GLU A 150 7.35 14.65 -5.22
N LEU A 151 8.67 14.39 -5.21
CA LEU A 151 9.24 13.07 -5.48
C LEU A 151 8.78 12.01 -4.46
N ALA A 152 8.72 12.37 -3.18
CA ALA A 152 8.17 11.49 -2.14
C ALA A 152 6.66 11.24 -2.34
N GLY A 153 5.93 12.27 -2.76
CA GLY A 153 4.51 12.17 -3.10
C GLY A 153 4.27 11.25 -4.30
N LEU A 154 5.07 11.37 -5.36
CA LEU A 154 5.02 10.48 -6.53
C LEU A 154 5.26 9.01 -6.13
N TYR A 155 6.22 8.76 -5.23
CA TYR A 155 6.42 7.42 -4.68
C TYR A 155 5.20 6.92 -3.90
N TRP A 156 4.63 7.76 -3.04
CA TRP A 156 3.45 7.41 -2.25
C TRP A 156 2.24 7.10 -3.15
N HIS A 157 1.97 7.93 -4.15
CA HIS A 157 0.92 7.70 -5.14
C HIS A 157 1.13 6.42 -5.94
N PHE A 158 2.38 6.11 -6.30
CA PHE A 158 2.69 4.86 -6.98
C PHE A 158 2.33 3.65 -6.11
N VAL A 159 2.71 3.68 -4.83
CA VAL A 159 2.36 2.62 -3.88
C VAL A 159 0.84 2.48 -3.76
N ASP A 160 0.09 3.59 -3.62
CA ASP A 160 -1.38 3.55 -3.59
C ASP A 160 -1.98 2.91 -4.86
N ILE A 161 -1.47 3.25 -6.05
CA ILE A 161 -1.95 2.67 -7.32
C ILE A 161 -1.71 1.16 -7.37
N VAL A 162 -0.53 0.71 -6.94
CA VAL A 162 -0.23 -0.73 -6.85
C VAL A 162 -1.21 -1.42 -5.93
N TRP A 163 -1.58 -0.81 -4.80
CA TRP A 163 -2.57 -1.38 -3.90
C TRP A 163 -3.95 -1.52 -4.53
N ILE A 164 -4.41 -0.53 -5.31
CA ILE A 164 -5.69 -0.61 -6.02
C ILE A 164 -5.71 -1.80 -6.97
N VAL A 165 -4.61 -2.05 -7.69
CA VAL A 165 -4.48 -3.20 -8.59
C VAL A 165 -4.50 -4.51 -7.80
N ILE A 166 -3.73 -4.61 -6.71
CA ILE A 166 -3.72 -5.80 -5.83
C ILE A 166 -5.12 -6.04 -5.27
N PHE A 167 -5.77 -5.02 -4.70
CA PHE A 167 -7.12 -5.10 -4.16
C PHE A 167 -8.12 -5.61 -5.20
N THR A 168 -8.05 -5.09 -6.42
CA THR A 168 -8.94 -5.52 -7.52
C THR A 168 -8.68 -6.99 -7.89
N VAL A 169 -7.42 -7.37 -8.09
CA VAL A 169 -7.06 -8.71 -8.58
C VAL A 169 -7.23 -9.80 -7.53
N VAL A 170 -6.86 -9.50 -6.29
CA VAL A 170 -6.80 -10.45 -5.18
C VAL A 170 -8.10 -10.50 -4.40
N TYR A 171 -8.74 -9.36 -4.14
CA TYR A 171 -9.94 -9.33 -3.29
C TYR A 171 -11.24 -9.27 -4.09
N LEU A 172 -11.32 -8.46 -5.16
CA LEU A 172 -12.55 -8.32 -5.95
C LEU A 172 -12.76 -9.44 -6.97
N ILE A 173 -11.72 -9.80 -7.71
CA ILE A 173 -11.79 -10.87 -8.73
C ILE A 173 -11.89 -12.27 -8.08
N GLU A 174 -11.48 -12.39 -6.82
CA GLU A 174 -11.53 -13.64 -6.06
C GLU A 174 -12.72 -13.75 -5.11
N ALA A 175 -13.41 -12.62 -4.84
CA ALA A 175 -14.76 -12.65 -4.31
C ALA A 175 -15.61 -13.52 -5.27
N PRO A 176 -16.37 -14.49 -4.74
CA PRO A 176 -17.14 -15.38 -5.58
C PRO A 176 -18.02 -14.53 -6.49
N ASN A 177 -18.07 -14.91 -7.77
CA ASN A 177 -19.19 -14.58 -8.62
C ASN A 177 -20.44 -14.85 -7.77
N ILE A 178 -21.14 -13.80 -7.38
CA ILE A 178 -22.51 -13.92 -6.91
C ILE A 178 -23.23 -14.48 -8.14
N VAL A 179 -23.33 -15.81 -8.16
CA VAL A 179 -24.09 -16.56 -9.14
C VAL A 179 -25.49 -15.98 -9.09
N HIS A 180 -25.88 -15.31 -10.17
CA HIS A 180 -27.28 -15.31 -10.56
C HIS A 180 -27.61 -16.68 -11.17
#